data_AF-A0A0A0I4K4-F1
#
_entry.id   AF-A0A0A0I4K4-F1
#
_cell.length_a   1.000
_cell.length_b   1.000
_cell.length_c   1.000
_cell.angle_alpha   90.00
_cell.angle_beta   90.00
_cell.angle_gamma   90.00
#
_symmetry.space_group_name_H-M   'P 1'
#
loop_
_entity.id
_entity.type
_entity.pdbx_description
1 polymer ?
#
loop_
_entity_poly.entity_id
_entity_poly.type
_entity_poly.pdbx_seq_one_letter_code
_entity_poly.pdbx_strand_id
1 'polypeptide(L)'
;MFINEAYETGKKIKKALQEKNKDVRSAAYKIKEAKNKLDLCHEYLAILMDNDLQLENEFMLDLLKEKTEVKDVQLALCMGLLSENEKFISFAEASKKYGLADGVLRKKRDRGAFKEYEIEKRGREWWISTKALEKIYGEN
;
A
#
# COMPACT_ATOMS: atom_id res chain seq x y z
N MET A 1 3.06 7.28 -13.63
CA MET A 1 2.46 7.78 -12.37
C MET A 1 1.28 6.90 -11.97
N PHE A 2 0.30 6.71 -12.86
CA PHE A 2 -0.90 5.90 -12.61
C PHE A 2 -0.65 4.43 -12.21
N ILE A 3 0.37 3.77 -12.75
CA ILE A 3 0.74 2.40 -12.36
C ILE A 3 1.14 2.30 -10.88
N ASN A 4 1.87 3.28 -10.34
CA ASN A 4 2.21 3.28 -8.91
C ASN A 4 0.97 3.48 -8.05
N GLU A 5 0.02 4.30 -8.51
CA GLU A 5 -1.26 4.51 -7.84
C GLU A 5 -2.12 3.24 -7.83
N ALA A 6 -2.13 2.49 -8.94
CA ALA A 6 -2.76 1.18 -9.02
C ALA A 6 -2.15 0.19 -8.02
N TYR A 7 -0.81 0.17 -7.90
CA TYR A 7 -0.11 -0.65 -6.91
C TYR A 7 -0.47 -0.27 -5.46
N GLU A 8 -0.43 1.02 -5.11
CA GLU A 8 -0.80 1.46 -3.76
C GLU A 8 -2.29 1.23 -3.46
N THR A 9 -3.16 1.37 -4.46
CA THR A 9 -4.57 0.99 -4.35
C THR A 9 -4.73 -0.50 -4.04
N GLY A 10 -3.97 -1.37 -4.71
CA GLY A 10 -3.93 -2.80 -4.40
C GLY A 10 -3.53 -3.08 -2.94
N LYS A 11 -2.54 -2.35 -2.41
CA LYS A 11 -2.13 -2.45 -1.00
C LYS A 11 -3.23 -2.00 -0.03
N LYS A 12 -3.96 -0.93 -0.35
CA LYS A 12 -5.10 -0.45 0.45
C LYS A 12 -6.19 -1.52 0.53
N ILE A 13 -6.57 -2.11 -0.61
CA ILE A 13 -7.56 -3.20 -0.66
C ILE A 13 -7.09 -4.39 0.18
N LYS A 14 -5.83 -4.81 0.01
CA LYS A 14 -5.25 -5.90 0.79
C LYS A 14 -5.37 -5.67 2.29
N LYS A 15 -4.95 -4.49 2.76
CA LYS A 15 -4.99 -4.13 4.18
C LYS A 15 -6.42 -4.23 4.71
N ALA A 16 -7.39 -3.65 3.98
CA ALA A 16 -8.79 -3.66 4.37
C ALA A 16 -9.39 -5.09 4.38
N LEU A 17 -9.04 -5.94 3.41
CA LEU A 17 -9.42 -7.35 3.40
C LEU A 17 -8.84 -8.11 4.59
N GLN A 18 -7.56 -7.91 4.91
CA GLN A 18 -6.90 -8.56 6.04
C GLN A 18 -7.50 -8.14 7.39
N GLU A 19 -7.81 -6.87 7.57
CA GLU A 19 -8.47 -6.35 8.78
C GLU A 19 -9.84 -6.98 9.02
N LYS A 20 -10.55 -7.35 7.94
CA LYS A 20 -11.83 -8.06 7.99
C LYS A 20 -11.71 -9.58 7.88
N ASN A 21 -10.49 -10.13 7.94
CA ASN A 21 -10.19 -11.56 7.81
C ASN A 21 -10.76 -12.20 6.53
N LYS A 22 -10.64 -11.49 5.39
CA LYS A 22 -11.12 -11.89 4.06
C LYS A 22 -9.99 -12.42 3.18
N ASP A 23 -10.35 -13.21 2.17
CA ASP A 23 -9.38 -13.82 1.26
C ASP A 23 -8.88 -12.83 0.18
N VAL A 24 -7.62 -12.45 0.32
CA VAL A 24 -6.90 -11.57 -0.63
C VAL A 24 -6.64 -12.26 -1.97
N ARG A 25 -6.42 -13.59 -2.00
CA ARG A 25 -6.07 -14.31 -3.23
C ARG A 25 -7.24 -14.37 -4.20
N SER A 26 -8.44 -14.61 -3.69
CA SER A 26 -9.67 -14.56 -4.48
C SER A 26 -9.89 -13.18 -5.12
N ALA A 27 -9.63 -12.10 -4.37
CA ALA A 27 -9.71 -10.74 -4.91
C ALA A 27 -8.67 -10.49 -6.02
N ALA A 28 -7.41 -10.92 -5.82
CA ALA A 28 -6.38 -10.80 -6.84
C ALA A 28 -6.71 -11.60 -8.11
N TYR A 29 -7.33 -12.78 -7.98
CA TYR A 29 -7.77 -13.58 -9.11
C TYR A 29 -8.85 -12.86 -9.94
N LYS A 30 -9.88 -12.30 -9.29
CA LYS A 30 -10.91 -11.49 -9.97
C LYS A 30 -10.31 -10.33 -10.78
N ILE A 31 -9.40 -9.56 -10.17
CA ILE A 31 -8.71 -8.45 -10.84
C ILE A 31 -7.89 -8.93 -12.05
N LYS A 32 -7.21 -10.07 -11.93
CA LYS A 32 -6.38 -10.63 -12.99
C LYS A 32 -7.19 -11.05 -14.22
N GLU A 33 -8.40 -11.56 -14.01
CA GLU A 33 -9.25 -12.09 -15.09
C GLU A 33 -10.04 -11.00 -15.85
N ALA A 34 -10.02 -9.76 -15.38
CA ALA A 34 -10.68 -8.66 -16.07
C ALA A 34 -10.13 -8.48 -17.50
N LYS A 35 -11.01 -8.24 -18.47
CA LYS A 35 -10.64 -8.21 -19.90
C LYS A 35 -10.41 -6.81 -20.45
N ASN A 36 -11.04 -5.81 -19.83
CA ASN A 36 -11.00 -4.42 -20.27
C ASN A 36 -11.20 -3.50 -19.06
N LYS A 37 -11.14 -2.18 -19.27
CA LYS A 37 -11.23 -1.19 -18.19
C LYS A 37 -12.56 -1.25 -17.43
N LEU A 38 -13.68 -1.39 -18.14
CA LEU A 38 -15.00 -1.47 -17.51
C LEU A 38 -15.13 -2.73 -16.65
N ASP A 39 -14.63 -3.85 -17.16
CA ASP A 39 -14.58 -5.13 -16.45
C ASP A 39 -13.70 -5.01 -15.19
N LEU A 40 -12.53 -4.35 -15.29
CA LEU A 40 -11.68 -4.08 -14.14
C LEU A 40 -12.38 -3.18 -13.11
N CYS A 41 -13.14 -2.16 -13.56
CA CYS A 41 -13.94 -1.34 -12.66
C CYS A 41 -15.03 -2.13 -11.95
N HIS A 42 -15.70 -3.02 -12.69
CA HIS A 42 -16.72 -3.88 -12.14
C HIS A 42 -16.13 -4.81 -11.07
N GLU A 43 -15.05 -5.53 -11.37
CA GLU A 43 -14.40 -6.44 -10.42
C GLU A 43 -13.87 -5.71 -9.19
N TYR A 44 -13.29 -4.52 -9.37
CA TYR A 44 -12.86 -3.68 -8.25
C TYR A 44 -14.03 -3.34 -7.32
N LEU A 45 -15.13 -2.81 -7.85
CA LEU A 45 -16.31 -2.43 -7.06
C LEU A 45 -16.96 -3.65 -6.41
N ALA A 46 -17.04 -4.78 -7.12
CA ALA A 46 -17.55 -6.04 -6.59
C ALA A 46 -16.71 -6.50 -5.38
N ILE A 47 -15.38 -6.43 -5.45
CA ILE A 47 -14.51 -6.74 -4.31
C ILE A 47 -14.82 -5.84 -3.11
N LEU A 48 -14.99 -4.53 -3.33
CA LEU A 48 -15.31 -3.61 -2.25
C LEU A 48 -16.67 -3.94 -1.62
N MET A 49 -17.70 -4.16 -2.45
CA MET A 49 -19.07 -4.43 -1.98
C MET A 49 -19.19 -5.80 -1.31
N ASP A 50 -18.66 -6.87 -1.91
CA ASP A 50 -18.71 -8.24 -1.38
C ASP A 50 -18.02 -8.36 0.00
N ASN A 51 -17.07 -7.47 0.27
CA ASN A 51 -16.27 -7.48 1.50
C ASN A 51 -16.57 -6.31 2.43
N ASP A 52 -17.58 -5.48 2.12
CA ASP A 52 -17.98 -4.32 2.92
C ASP A 52 -16.79 -3.36 3.18
N LEU A 53 -16.05 -3.02 2.12
CA LEU A 53 -14.89 -2.14 2.18
C LEU A 53 -15.29 -0.71 1.80
N GLN A 54 -14.89 0.26 2.62
CA GLN A 54 -15.10 1.68 2.37
C GLN A 54 -13.77 2.31 1.92
N LEU A 55 -13.50 2.26 0.62
CA LEU A 55 -12.35 2.91 -0.01
C LEU A 55 -12.82 3.99 -0.99
N GLU A 56 -12.02 5.05 -1.13
CA GLU A 56 -12.27 6.11 -2.10
C GLU A 56 -12.17 5.58 -3.54
N ASN A 57 -13.14 5.94 -4.38
CA ASN A 57 -13.27 5.42 -5.75
C ASN A 57 -12.62 6.34 -6.82
N GLU A 58 -11.87 7.37 -6.42
CA GLU A 58 -11.24 8.33 -7.34
C GLU A 58 -10.34 7.63 -8.37
N PHE A 59 -9.56 6.64 -7.91
CA PHE A 59 -8.73 5.78 -8.77
C PHE A 59 -9.52 5.18 -9.94
N MET A 60 -10.76 4.74 -9.72
CA MET A 60 -11.58 4.12 -10.76
C MET A 60 -12.09 5.13 -11.79
N LEU A 61 -12.40 6.35 -11.33
CA LEU A 61 -12.79 7.44 -12.22
C LEU A 61 -11.61 7.86 -13.11
N ASP A 62 -10.41 7.83 -12.56
CA ASP A 62 -9.19 8.18 -13.30
C ASP A 62 -8.78 7.08 -14.28
N LEU A 63 -8.93 5.80 -13.91
CA LEU A 63 -8.72 4.67 -14.82
C LEU A 63 -9.52 4.81 -16.13
N LEU A 64 -10.77 5.28 -16.05
CA LEU A 64 -11.64 5.44 -17.21
C LEU A 64 -11.15 6.53 -18.17
N LYS A 65 -10.41 7.53 -17.68
CA LYS A 65 -9.85 8.64 -18.48
C LYS A 65 -8.45 8.31 -19.00
N GLU A 66 -7.76 7.40 -18.33
CA GLU A 66 -6.37 7.06 -18.62
C GLU A 66 -6.21 6.36 -19.96
N LYS A 67 -5.05 6.54 -20.61
CA LYS A 67 -4.70 5.83 -21.86
C LYS A 67 -3.93 4.53 -21.63
N THR A 68 -3.51 4.30 -20.39
CA THR A 68 -2.74 3.12 -19.96
C THR A 68 -3.46 1.82 -20.33
N GLU A 69 -2.70 0.80 -20.73
CA GLU A 69 -3.25 -0.53 -21.00
C GLU A 69 -3.82 -1.14 -19.72
N VAL A 70 -4.97 -1.80 -19.84
CA VAL A 70 -5.64 -2.43 -18.70
C VAL A 70 -4.74 -3.47 -18.02
N LYS A 71 -3.92 -4.19 -18.81
CA LYS A 71 -3.03 -5.24 -18.30
C LYS A 71 -2.00 -4.71 -17.32
N ASP A 72 -1.43 -3.54 -17.59
CA ASP A 72 -0.44 -2.94 -16.70
C ASP A 72 -1.07 -2.50 -15.38
N VAL A 73 -2.29 -1.95 -15.45
CA VAL A 73 -3.06 -1.55 -14.25
C VAL A 73 -3.45 -2.78 -13.43
N GLN A 74 -3.94 -3.84 -14.07
CA GLN A 74 -4.28 -5.11 -13.42
C GLN A 74 -3.07 -5.71 -12.73
N LEU A 75 -1.93 -5.76 -13.43
CA LEU A 75 -0.70 -6.31 -12.88
C LEU A 75 -0.27 -5.52 -11.64
N ALA A 76 -0.32 -4.19 -11.70
CA ALA A 76 0.02 -3.34 -10.57
C ALA A 76 -0.92 -3.53 -9.37
N LEU A 77 -2.24 -3.57 -9.60
CA LEU A 77 -3.23 -3.87 -8.55
C LEU A 77 -2.97 -5.25 -7.92
N CYS A 78 -2.74 -6.28 -8.74
CA CYS A 78 -2.41 -7.62 -8.28
C CYS A 78 -1.11 -7.65 -7.47
N MET A 79 -0.08 -6.93 -7.92
CA MET A 79 1.18 -6.81 -7.18
C MET A 79 0.97 -6.12 -5.83
N GLY A 80 0.10 -5.11 -5.75
CA GLY A 80 -0.25 -4.46 -4.49
C GLY A 80 -1.05 -5.39 -3.56
N LEU A 81 -2.01 -6.13 -4.12
CA LEU A 81 -2.82 -7.10 -3.39
C LEU A 81 -1.97 -8.24 -2.81
N LEU A 82 -1.02 -8.73 -3.60
CA LEU A 82 -0.17 -9.88 -3.25
C LEU A 82 1.19 -9.46 -2.70
N SER A 83 1.40 -8.16 -2.43
CA SER A 83 2.66 -7.66 -1.88
C SER A 83 2.96 -8.35 -0.55
N GLU A 84 4.19 -8.29 -0.06
CA GLU A 84 4.42 -8.62 1.35
C GLU A 84 3.77 -7.55 2.24
N ASN A 85 3.38 -7.94 3.47
CA ASN A 85 2.94 -6.96 4.46
C ASN A 85 4.11 -6.02 4.77
N GLU A 86 3.89 -4.73 4.64
CA GLU A 86 4.88 -3.75 5.03
C GLU A 86 5.02 -3.82 6.56
N LYS A 87 6.21 -4.25 7.01
CA LYS A 87 6.49 -4.37 8.45
C LYS A 87 6.82 -2.99 8.98
N PHE A 88 6.15 -2.63 10.06
CA PHE A 88 6.46 -1.42 10.83
C PHE A 88 7.10 -1.82 12.14
N ILE A 89 8.13 -1.08 12.53
CA ILE A 89 8.73 -1.17 13.86
C ILE A 89 8.70 0.21 14.50
N SER A 90 8.62 0.26 15.82
CA SER A 90 8.67 1.52 16.56
C SER A 90 10.00 2.25 16.30
N PHE A 91 10.01 3.57 16.44
CA PHE A 91 11.25 4.35 16.35
C PHE A 91 12.29 3.89 17.38
N ALA A 92 11.84 3.39 18.55
CA ALA A 92 12.73 2.82 19.55
C ALA A 92 13.39 1.52 19.08
N GLU A 93 12.61 0.58 18.53
CA GLU A 93 13.14 -0.67 17.96
C GLU A 93 14.05 -0.39 16.76
N ALA A 94 13.66 0.54 15.88
CA ALA A 94 14.48 0.97 14.76
C ALA A 94 15.82 1.56 15.21
N SER A 95 15.79 2.42 16.24
CA SER A 95 17.01 3.04 16.76
C SER A 95 17.96 2.00 17.36
N LYS A 96 17.43 1.01 18.08
CA LYS A 96 18.21 -0.14 18.56
C LYS A 96 18.78 -0.98 17.42
N LYS A 97 17.96 -1.32 16.43
CA LYS A 97 18.33 -2.20 15.30
C LYS A 97 19.45 -1.60 14.45
N TYR A 98 19.44 -0.29 14.23
CA TYR A 98 20.39 0.41 13.36
C TYR A 98 21.43 1.24 14.12
N GLY A 99 21.56 1.06 15.45
CA GLY A 99 22.55 1.77 16.27
C GLY A 99 22.40 3.29 16.26
N LEU A 100 21.18 3.82 16.12
CA LEU A 100 20.91 5.25 16.04
C LEU A 100 20.76 5.87 17.43
N ALA A 101 21.31 7.07 17.61
CA ALA A 101 21.09 7.85 18.83
C ALA A 101 19.61 8.23 19.01
N ASP A 102 19.20 8.37 20.26
CA ASP A 102 17.83 8.75 20.61
C ASP A 102 17.41 10.07 19.94
N GLY A 103 16.21 10.07 19.37
CA GLY A 103 15.64 11.24 18.71
C GLY A 103 16.13 11.50 17.28
N VAL A 104 17.09 10.75 16.74
CA VAL A 104 17.53 10.89 15.33
C VAL A 104 16.36 10.71 14.37
N LEU A 105 15.58 9.64 14.53
CA LEU A 105 14.41 9.37 13.69
C LEU A 105 13.32 10.45 13.86
N ARG A 106 13.15 11.00 15.08
CA ARG A 106 12.22 12.13 15.32
C ARG A 106 12.65 13.37 14.56
N LYS A 107 13.93 13.75 14.64
CA LYS A 107 14.49 14.89 13.89
C LYS A 107 14.37 14.69 12.37
N LYS A 108 14.59 13.47 11.86
CA LYS A 108 14.41 13.16 10.44
C LYS A 108 12.96 13.31 10.00
N ARG A 109 12.00 12.82 10.79
CA ARG A 109 10.57 13.05 10.56
C ARG A 109 10.25 14.54 10.52
N ASP A 110 10.71 15.30 11.51
CA ASP A 110 10.42 16.75 11.61
C ASP A 110 11.00 17.55 10.43
N ARG A 111 11.99 16.98 9.75
CA ARG A 111 12.59 17.52 8.53
C ARG A 111 11.96 17.00 7.24
N GLY A 112 10.91 16.18 7.31
CA GLY A 112 10.21 15.63 6.13
C GLY A 112 10.99 14.53 5.40
N ALA A 113 11.91 13.83 6.07
CA ALA A 113 12.75 12.81 5.43
C ALA A 113 11.99 11.51 5.07
N PHE A 114 10.75 11.35 5.54
CA PHE A 114 9.90 10.18 5.30
C PHE A 114 8.62 10.62 4.62
N LYS A 115 8.10 9.78 3.72
CA LYS A 115 6.78 9.97 3.13
C LYS A 115 5.69 9.62 4.15
N GLU A 116 4.49 10.16 3.94
CA GLU A 116 3.35 9.99 4.85
C GLU A 116 3.00 8.52 5.11
N TYR A 117 3.21 7.63 4.12
CA TYR A 117 2.96 6.20 4.24
C TYR A 117 4.15 5.37 4.77
N GLU A 118 5.33 5.98 4.90
CA GLU A 118 6.53 5.33 5.42
C GLU A 118 6.60 5.38 6.95
N ILE A 119 5.81 6.26 7.57
CA ILE A 119 5.74 6.43 9.01
C ILE A 119 4.29 6.54 9.47
N GLU A 120 3.99 6.01 10.65
CA GLU A 120 2.66 6.16 11.24
C GLU A 120 2.76 6.34 12.75
N LYS A 121 1.73 6.96 13.33
CA LYS A 121 1.66 7.16 14.78
C LYS A 121 0.67 6.16 15.37
N ARG A 122 1.13 5.30 16.29
CA ARG A 122 0.30 4.37 17.05
C ARG A 122 0.30 4.80 18.52
N GLY A 123 -0.78 5.45 18.95
CA GLY A 123 -0.86 6.06 20.28
C GLY A 123 0.18 7.17 20.49
N ARG A 124 1.09 6.99 21.44
CA ARG A 124 2.19 7.95 21.72
C ARG A 124 3.46 7.66 20.94
N GLU A 125 3.54 6.50 20.29
CA GLU A 125 4.74 6.04 19.60
C GLU A 125 4.66 6.27 18.10
N TRP A 126 5.83 6.56 17.53
CA TRP A 126 6.01 6.63 16.09
C TRP A 126 6.59 5.32 15.60
N TRP A 127 6.07 4.88 14.47
CA TRP A 127 6.42 3.64 13.81
C TRP A 127 6.90 3.99 12.40
N ILE A 128 7.84 3.21 11.89
CA ILE A 128 8.45 3.40 10.57
C ILE A 128 8.49 2.08 9.83
N SER A 129 8.27 2.11 8.53
CA SER A 129 8.36 0.91 7.72
C SER A 129 9.81 0.43 7.61
N THR A 130 10.00 -0.89 7.64
CA THR A 130 11.35 -1.47 7.50
C THR A 130 11.95 -1.11 6.14
N LYS A 131 11.14 -0.97 5.09
CA LYS A 131 11.57 -0.51 3.77
C LYS A 131 12.13 0.91 3.78
N ALA A 132 11.47 1.83 4.50
CA ALA A 132 11.97 3.19 4.64
C ALA A 132 13.31 3.23 5.39
N LEU A 133 13.47 2.40 6.41
CA LEU A 133 14.75 2.23 7.10
C LEU A 133 15.83 1.65 6.19
N GLU A 134 15.54 0.57 5.45
CA GLU A 134 16.45 -0.05 4.49
C GLU A 134 16.90 0.93 3.41
N LYS A 135 16.00 1.77 2.89
CA LYS A 135 16.36 2.80 1.91
C LYS A 135 17.39 3.81 2.44
N ILE A 136 17.37 4.09 3.74
CA ILE A 136 18.18 5.15 4.36
C ILE A 136 19.44 4.59 5.03
N TYR A 137 19.34 3.38 5.56
CA TYR A 137 20.34 2.76 6.45
C TYR A 137 20.65 1.31 6.07
N GLY A 138 20.03 0.76 5.03
CA GLY A 138 20.45 -0.51 4.46
C GLY A 138 21.85 -0.35 3.89
N GLU A 139 22.79 -1.14 4.39
CA GLU A 139 24.10 -1.30 3.78
C GLU A 139 23.88 -1.91 2.38
N ASN A 140 24.53 -1.34 1.35
CA ASN A 140 24.67 -1.99 0.05
C ASN A 140 25.63 -3.17 0.17
#